data_AF-A0A3C0ETC1-F1
#
_entry.id   AF-A0A3C0ETC1-F1
#
_cell.length_a   1.000
_cell.length_b   1.000
_cell.length_c   1.000
_cell.angle_alpha   90.00
_cell.angle_beta   90.00
_cell.angle_gamma   90.00
#
_symmetry.space_group_name_H-M   'P 1'
#
loop_
_entity.id
_entity.type
_entity.pdbx_description
1 polymer ?
#
loop_
_entity_poly.entity_id
_entity_poly.type
_entity_poly.pdbx_seq_one_letter_code
_entity_poly.pdbx_strand_id
1 'polypeptide(L)'
;PTDLISTCVGINIYGGSTFNDRTFIPHVIGMIKTLREGHPLTPLMVVSPISSPPRESEKNAVGMTLNDYRQQVKQTVQLVQQHDNDQHLFYHDGIQLFGSDLAHHMPDLLHPNGDGIHVLAKNYAKQIMPTLLNDLKSHAR
;
A
#
# COMPACT_ATOMS: atom_id res chain seq x y z
N PRO A 1 -3.47 -17.72 12.03
CA PRO A 1 -4.79 -17.33 11.48
C PRO A 1 -5.07 -15.84 11.70
N THR A 2 -5.58 -15.15 10.67
CA THR A 2 -6.03 -13.74 10.72
C THR A 2 -7.24 -13.56 9.82
N ASP A 3 -8.16 -12.69 10.23
CA ASP A 3 -9.43 -12.45 9.52
C ASP A 3 -9.30 -11.37 8.45
N LEU A 4 -8.35 -10.44 8.61
CA LEU A 4 -8.07 -9.35 7.68
C LEU A 4 -6.55 -9.16 7.55
N ILE A 5 -6.09 -8.76 6.37
CA ILE A 5 -4.70 -8.37 6.14
C ILE A 5 -4.68 -7.01 5.45
N SER A 6 -3.81 -6.14 5.94
CA SER A 6 -3.46 -4.92 5.23
C SER A 6 -1.97 -4.67 5.25
N THR A 7 -1.43 -4.18 4.14
CA THR A 7 -0.01 -3.86 3.99
C THR A 7 0.16 -2.44 3.46
N CYS A 8 1.28 -1.80 3.80
CA CYS A 8 1.72 -0.55 3.17
C CYS A 8 3.15 -0.76 2.69
N VAL A 9 3.39 -0.62 1.38
CA VAL A 9 4.64 -1.05 0.75
C VAL A 9 5.19 0.01 -0.19
N GLY A 10 6.48 0.32 -0.08
CA GLY A 10 7.20 1.14 -1.06
C GLY A 10 8.18 2.14 -0.44
N ILE A 11 7.81 2.86 0.63
CA ILE A 11 8.67 3.94 1.17
C ILE A 11 10.01 3.43 1.70
N ASN A 12 10.05 2.27 2.36
CA ASN A 12 11.30 1.67 2.81
C ASN A 12 12.17 1.18 1.65
N ILE A 13 11.55 0.75 0.55
CA ILE A 13 12.24 0.30 -0.67
C ILE A 13 12.83 1.51 -1.40
N TYR A 14 12.09 2.62 -1.46
CA TYR A 14 12.62 3.90 -1.90
C TYR A 14 13.83 4.32 -1.08
N GLY A 15 13.69 4.35 0.26
CA GLY A 15 14.73 4.81 1.18
C GLY A 15 15.98 3.92 1.16
N GLY A 16 15.81 2.61 1.04
CA GLY A 16 16.90 1.65 0.91
C GLY A 16 17.48 1.51 -0.49
N SER A 17 16.86 2.14 -1.51
CA SER A 17 17.22 1.95 -2.92
C SER A 17 17.34 0.47 -3.33
N THR A 18 16.45 -0.37 -2.80
CA THR A 18 16.63 -1.83 -2.84
C THR A 18 16.14 -2.45 -4.16
N PHE A 19 15.05 -1.93 -4.73
CA PHE A 19 14.47 -2.46 -5.96
C PHE A 19 14.26 -1.36 -6.99
N ASN A 20 14.65 -1.60 -8.23
CA ASN A 20 14.40 -0.72 -9.36
C ASN A 20 13.12 -1.12 -10.09
N ASP A 21 12.81 -0.42 -11.18
CA ASP A 21 11.66 -0.69 -12.06
C ASP A 21 11.50 -2.17 -12.49
N ARG A 22 12.61 -2.86 -12.73
CA ARG A 22 12.61 -4.28 -13.16
C ARG A 22 12.44 -5.26 -12.01
N THR A 23 12.87 -4.89 -10.81
CA THR A 23 12.89 -5.82 -9.67
C THR A 23 11.76 -5.57 -8.68
N PHE A 24 11.11 -4.42 -8.67
CA PHE A 24 10.07 -4.13 -7.68
C PHE A 24 8.79 -4.94 -7.89
N ILE A 25 8.20 -4.89 -9.09
CA ILE A 25 6.98 -5.63 -9.44
C ILE A 25 7.06 -7.13 -9.08
N PRO A 26 8.08 -7.91 -9.53
CA PRO A 26 8.13 -9.34 -9.20
C PRO A 26 8.23 -9.60 -7.68
N HIS A 27 8.84 -8.72 -6.89
CA HIS A 27 8.88 -8.87 -5.43
C HIS A 27 7.52 -8.57 -4.78
N VAL A 28 6.76 -7.59 -5.29
CA VAL A 28 5.40 -7.34 -4.80
C VAL A 28 4.46 -8.50 -5.16
N ILE A 29 4.60 -9.08 -6.37
CA ILE A 29 3.88 -10.32 -6.74
C ILE A 29 4.24 -11.44 -5.77
N GLY A 30 5.54 -11.69 -5.54
CA GLY A 30 6.00 -12.72 -4.61
C GLY A 30 5.43 -12.54 -3.21
N MET A 31 5.44 -11.31 -2.68
CA MET A 31 4.81 -10.99 -1.39
C MET A 31 3.32 -11.35 -1.37
N ILE A 32 2.54 -10.96 -2.38
CA ILE A 32 1.10 -11.26 -2.46
C ILE A 32 0.87 -12.78 -2.53
N LYS A 33 1.65 -13.49 -3.35
CA LYS A 33 1.57 -14.95 -3.47
C LYS A 33 1.88 -15.67 -2.17
N THR A 34 2.96 -15.28 -1.48
CA THR A 34 3.30 -15.83 -0.16
C THR A 34 2.22 -15.57 0.88
N LEU A 35 1.61 -14.37 0.88
CA LEU A 35 0.47 -14.09 1.75
C LEU A 35 -0.72 -15.02 1.43
N ARG A 36 -0.99 -15.26 0.14
CA ARG A 36 -2.08 -16.15 -0.31
C ARG A 36 -1.83 -17.63 -0.03
N GLU A 37 -0.59 -18.09 0.02
CA GLU A 37 -0.26 -19.45 0.44
C GLU A 37 -0.75 -19.74 1.88
N GLY A 38 -0.55 -18.78 2.80
CA GLY A 38 -1.03 -18.89 4.18
C GLY A 38 -2.48 -18.46 4.38
N HIS A 39 -3.00 -17.60 3.51
CA HIS A 39 -4.30 -16.92 3.66
C HIS A 39 -5.06 -16.84 2.32
N PRO A 40 -5.55 -17.97 1.78
CA PRO A 40 -6.09 -18.03 0.42
C PRO A 40 -7.28 -17.11 0.16
N LEU A 41 -8.17 -16.94 1.15
CA LEU A 41 -9.41 -16.16 1.01
C LEU A 41 -9.49 -14.97 1.97
N THR A 42 -8.47 -14.72 2.79
CA THR A 42 -8.51 -13.60 3.73
C THR A 42 -8.51 -12.28 2.95
N PRO A 43 -9.44 -11.34 3.22
CA PRO A 43 -9.42 -10.02 2.60
C PRO A 43 -8.05 -9.35 2.77
N LEU A 44 -7.41 -8.99 1.65
CA LEU A 44 -6.06 -8.44 1.60
C LEU A 44 -6.08 -7.05 0.96
N MET A 45 -5.80 -6.02 1.75
CA MET A 45 -5.57 -4.66 1.26
C MET A 45 -4.08 -4.39 1.05
N VAL A 46 -3.69 -3.99 -0.15
CA VAL A 46 -2.36 -3.46 -0.45
C VAL A 46 -2.46 -1.96 -0.64
N VAL A 47 -1.85 -1.22 0.29
CA VAL A 47 -1.82 0.24 0.29
C VAL A 47 -0.48 0.71 -0.27
N SER A 48 -0.52 1.65 -1.22
CA SER A 48 0.71 2.31 -1.69
C SER A 48 1.19 3.38 -0.69
N PRO A 49 2.44 3.88 -0.77
CA PRO A 49 2.95 4.82 0.23
C PRO A 49 2.11 6.09 0.34
N ILE A 50 2.00 6.62 1.56
CA ILE A 50 1.49 7.99 1.79
C ILE A 50 2.42 9.05 1.20
N SER A 51 2.05 10.33 1.29
CA SER A 51 2.92 11.39 0.78
C SER A 51 4.25 11.50 1.56
N SER A 52 5.35 11.76 0.86
CA SER A 52 6.61 12.24 1.46
C SER A 52 7.22 13.26 0.49
N PRO A 53 6.96 14.57 0.67
CA PRO A 53 7.13 15.58 -0.37
C PRO A 53 8.48 15.60 -1.10
N PRO A 54 9.64 15.49 -0.44
CA PRO A 54 10.93 15.48 -1.15
C PRO A 54 11.04 14.30 -2.12
N ARG A 55 10.43 13.16 -1.78
CA ARG A 55 10.60 11.87 -2.46
C ARG A 55 9.61 11.68 -3.61
N GLU A 56 8.62 12.56 -3.75
CA GLU A 56 7.59 12.45 -4.79
C GLU A 56 8.17 12.58 -6.20
N SER A 57 9.17 13.43 -6.35
CA SER A 57 9.82 13.73 -7.64
C SER A 57 11.31 13.42 -7.66
N GLU A 58 11.94 13.21 -6.50
CA GLU A 58 13.37 12.92 -6.42
C GLU A 58 13.64 11.44 -6.68
N LYS A 59 14.49 11.15 -7.67
CA LYS A 59 14.95 9.79 -7.95
C LYS A 59 15.97 9.34 -6.91
N ASN A 60 15.78 8.14 -6.36
CA ASN A 60 16.77 7.49 -5.51
C ASN A 60 17.94 6.90 -6.34
N ALA A 61 18.87 6.20 -5.69
CA ALA A 61 20.06 5.66 -6.33
C ALA A 61 19.79 4.57 -7.40
N VAL A 62 18.58 4.01 -7.42
CA VAL A 62 18.13 3.06 -8.44
C VAL A 62 17.22 3.68 -9.50
N GLY A 63 17.12 5.02 -9.52
CA GLY A 63 16.44 5.79 -10.55
C GLY A 63 14.92 5.91 -10.37
N MET A 64 14.40 5.54 -9.19
CA MET A 64 12.97 5.49 -8.89
C MET A 64 12.54 6.65 -7.99
N THR A 65 11.37 7.24 -8.26
CA THR A 65 10.67 8.17 -7.34
C THR A 65 9.68 7.42 -6.44
N LEU A 66 9.19 8.07 -5.38
CA LEU A 66 8.12 7.50 -4.56
C LEU A 66 6.81 7.34 -5.36
N ASN A 67 6.56 8.26 -6.30
CA ASN A 67 5.43 8.15 -7.21
C ASN A 67 5.53 6.92 -8.12
N ASP A 68 6.73 6.60 -8.64
CA ASP A 68 6.94 5.39 -9.44
C ASP A 68 6.58 4.12 -8.64
N TYR A 69 7.01 4.03 -7.38
CA TYR A 69 6.62 2.92 -6.51
C TYR A 69 5.10 2.84 -6.30
N ARG A 70 4.39 3.97 -6.12
CA ARG A 70 2.90 3.94 -6.03
C ARG A 70 2.27 3.35 -7.28
N GLN A 71 2.70 3.82 -8.46
CA GLN A 71 2.14 3.34 -9.72
C GLN A 71 2.39 1.84 -9.89
N GLN A 72 3.59 1.37 -9.53
CA GLN A 72 3.92 -0.05 -9.64
C GLN A 72 3.17 -0.93 -8.63
N VAL A 73 2.92 -0.46 -7.41
CA VAL A 73 2.05 -1.18 -6.46
C VAL A 73 0.65 -1.34 -7.06
N LYS A 74 0.06 -0.24 -7.56
CA LYS A 74 -1.27 -0.25 -8.19
C LYS A 74 -1.33 -1.23 -9.35
N GLN A 75 -0.41 -1.11 -10.29
CA GLN A 75 -0.33 -1.97 -11.47
C GLN A 75 -0.16 -3.44 -11.07
N THR A 76 0.69 -3.73 -10.08
CA THR A 76 0.94 -5.11 -9.63
C THR A 76 -0.32 -5.73 -9.04
N VAL A 77 -1.02 -5.01 -8.17
CA VAL A 77 -2.26 -5.52 -7.56
C VAL A 77 -3.31 -5.79 -8.64
N GLN A 78 -3.49 -4.87 -9.59
CA GLN A 78 -4.41 -5.06 -10.71
C GLN A 78 -4.05 -6.27 -11.57
N LEU A 79 -2.76 -6.45 -11.85
CA LEU A 79 -2.27 -7.59 -12.63
C LEU A 79 -2.53 -8.92 -11.91
N VAL A 80 -2.27 -8.98 -10.60
CA VAL A 80 -2.52 -10.20 -9.81
C VAL A 80 -4.02 -10.49 -9.70
N GLN A 81 -4.85 -9.48 -9.42
CA GLN A 81 -6.31 -9.60 -9.41
C GLN A 81 -6.84 -10.20 -10.71
N GLN A 82 -6.39 -9.67 -11.86
CA GLN A 82 -6.82 -10.13 -13.19
C GLN A 82 -6.32 -11.54 -13.52
N HIS A 83 -5.04 -11.80 -13.27
CA HIS A 83 -4.41 -13.08 -13.62
C HIS A 83 -4.94 -14.24 -12.77
N ASP A 84 -5.12 -14.01 -11.47
CA ASP A 84 -5.53 -15.07 -10.53
C ASP A 84 -7.04 -15.11 -10.30
N ASN A 85 -7.79 -14.15 -10.86
CA ASN A 85 -9.21 -13.93 -10.56
C ASN A 85 -9.47 -13.76 -9.05
N ASP A 86 -8.54 -13.13 -8.33
CA ASP A 86 -8.61 -12.95 -6.88
C ASP A 86 -9.54 -11.79 -6.51
N GLN A 87 -10.75 -12.15 -6.07
CA GLN A 87 -11.79 -11.19 -5.65
C GLN A 87 -11.59 -10.64 -4.24
N HIS A 88 -10.64 -11.18 -3.47
CA HIS A 88 -10.36 -10.82 -2.08
C HIS A 88 -9.07 -9.99 -1.93
N LEU A 89 -8.44 -9.62 -3.05
CA LEU A 89 -7.29 -8.73 -3.11
C LEU A 89 -7.76 -7.33 -3.48
N PHE A 90 -7.31 -6.31 -2.75
CA PHE A 90 -7.73 -4.92 -2.93
C PHE A 90 -6.52 -4.00 -2.97
N TYR A 91 -6.64 -2.90 -3.73
CA TYR A 91 -5.67 -1.81 -3.76
C TYR A 91 -6.27 -0.54 -3.14
N HIS A 92 -5.48 0.18 -2.35
CA HIS A 92 -5.80 1.54 -1.94
C HIS A 92 -4.64 2.50 -2.20
N ASP A 93 -4.94 3.69 -2.70
CA ASP A 93 -3.94 4.74 -2.92
C ASP A 93 -3.61 5.45 -1.61
N GLY A 94 -2.35 5.38 -1.18
CA GLY A 94 -1.87 6.00 0.06
C GLY A 94 -2.05 7.51 0.11
N ILE A 95 -2.07 8.20 -1.05
CA ILE A 95 -2.31 9.65 -1.11
C ILE A 95 -3.71 10.01 -0.61
N GLN A 96 -4.70 9.14 -0.82
CA GLN A 96 -6.08 9.37 -0.34
C GLN A 96 -6.19 9.25 1.19
N LEU A 97 -5.24 8.56 1.83
CA LEU A 97 -5.18 8.45 3.27
C LEU A 97 -4.41 9.63 3.89
N PHE A 98 -3.32 10.04 3.25
CA PHE A 98 -2.46 11.12 3.74
C PHE A 98 -1.68 11.75 2.59
N GLY A 99 -2.23 12.82 2.03
CA GLY A 99 -1.68 13.58 0.91
C GLY A 99 -0.69 14.67 1.33
N SER A 100 -0.19 15.41 0.34
CA SER A 100 0.76 16.51 0.54
C SER A 100 0.14 17.72 1.26
N ASP A 101 -1.18 17.86 1.22
CA ASP A 101 -1.94 18.84 2.01
C ASP A 101 -1.77 18.64 3.52
N LEU A 102 -1.49 17.41 3.94
CA LEU A 102 -1.22 17.03 5.33
C LEU A 102 0.27 17.01 5.69
N ALA A 103 1.16 17.46 4.79
CA ALA A 103 2.61 17.46 5.04
C ALA A 103 3.03 18.29 6.27
N HIS A 104 2.21 19.25 6.70
CA HIS A 104 2.44 20.02 7.93
C HIS A 104 2.40 19.16 9.21
N HIS A 105 1.82 17.96 9.14
CA HIS A 105 1.87 16.95 10.20
C HIS A 105 3.12 16.06 10.13
N MET A 106 4.06 16.28 9.19
CA MET A 106 5.29 15.50 9.03
C MET A 106 6.53 16.34 9.37
N PRO A 107 7.01 16.35 10.62
CA PRO A 107 8.14 17.21 11.03
C PRO A 107 9.45 16.91 10.28
N ASP A 108 9.63 15.69 9.78
CA ASP A 108 10.79 15.26 8.99
C ASP A 108 10.44 15.02 7.51
N LEU A 109 9.25 15.45 7.08
CA LEU A 109 8.70 15.24 5.74
C LEU A 109 8.54 13.75 5.36
N LEU A 110 8.49 12.85 6.35
CA LEU A 110 8.41 11.40 6.14
C LEU A 110 7.39 10.74 7.09
N HIS A 111 7.47 11.01 8.39
CA HIS A 111 6.65 10.38 9.41
C HIS A 111 5.57 11.33 9.91
N PRO A 112 4.28 10.94 9.92
CA PRO A 112 3.25 11.71 10.61
C PRO A 112 3.54 11.81 12.12
N ASN A 113 3.33 12.99 12.69
CA ASN A 113 3.32 13.21 14.13
C ASN A 113 2.02 12.66 14.77
N GLY A 114 1.83 12.85 16.09
CA GLY A 114 0.65 12.34 16.81
C GLY A 114 -0.69 12.74 16.17
N ASP A 115 -0.86 14.03 15.85
CA ASP A 115 -2.07 14.53 15.19
C ASP A 115 -2.23 13.94 13.78
N GLY A 116 -1.12 13.82 13.04
CA GLY A 116 -1.11 13.18 11.73
C GLY A 116 -1.52 11.71 11.78
N ILE A 117 -1.09 10.97 12.81
CA ILE A 117 -1.52 9.59 13.04
C ILE A 117 -3.03 9.51 13.31
N HIS A 118 -3.60 10.45 14.06
CA HIS A 118 -5.05 10.51 14.25
C HIS A 118 -5.81 10.76 12.93
N VAL A 119 -5.32 11.66 12.09
CA VAL A 119 -5.89 11.91 10.75
C VAL A 119 -5.81 10.66 9.88
N LEU A 120 -4.62 10.04 9.83
CA LEU A 120 -4.39 8.81 9.07
C LEU A 120 -5.32 7.69 9.52
N ALA A 121 -5.45 7.45 10.83
CA ALA A 121 -6.32 6.43 11.39
C ALA A 121 -7.79 6.67 11.05
N LYS A 122 -8.26 7.92 11.15
CA LYS A 122 -9.63 8.29 10.79
C LYS A 122 -9.91 8.05 9.29
N ASN A 123 -8.97 8.42 8.43
CA ASN A 123 -9.07 8.19 6.99
C ASN A 123 -9.07 6.69 6.68
N TYR A 124 -8.19 5.93 7.33
CA TYR A 124 -8.12 4.47 7.19
C TYR A 124 -9.44 3.79 7.59
N ALA A 125 -9.97 4.13 8.76
CA ALA A 125 -11.24 3.61 9.26
C ALA A 125 -12.42 3.94 8.33
N LYS A 126 -12.40 5.12 7.70
CA LYS A 126 -13.45 5.56 6.78
C LYS A 126 -13.34 4.93 5.38
N GLN A 127 -12.12 4.73 4.88
CA GLN A 127 -11.89 4.43 3.46
C GLN A 127 -11.57 2.97 3.19
N ILE A 128 -10.81 2.30 4.08
CA ILE A 128 -10.33 0.92 3.86
C ILE A 128 -11.18 -0.10 4.61
N MET A 129 -11.48 0.17 5.89
CA MET A 129 -12.17 -0.80 6.74
C MET A 129 -13.54 -1.25 6.19
N PRO A 130 -14.38 -0.39 5.59
CA PRO A 130 -15.65 -0.84 5.02
C PRO A 130 -15.48 -1.92 3.95
N THR A 131 -14.49 -1.78 3.05
CA THR A 131 -14.20 -2.76 2.01
C THR A 131 -13.82 -4.10 2.60
N LEU A 132 -12.83 -4.10 3.51
CA LEU A 132 -12.34 -5.32 4.15
C LEU A 132 -13.41 -6.03 4.99
N LEU A 133 -14.20 -5.28 5.76
CA LEU A 133 -15.25 -5.85 6.60
C LEU A 133 -16.45 -6.34 5.78
N ASN A 134 -16.77 -5.69 4.66
CA ASN A 134 -17.85 -6.14 3.78
C ASN A 134 -17.47 -7.42 3.06
N ASP A 135 -16.24 -7.50 2.54
CA ASP A 135 -15.69 -8.72 1.95
C ASP A 135 -15.74 -9.86 2.97
N LEU A 136 -15.15 -9.68 4.16
CA LEU A 136 -15.16 -10.67 5.25
C LEU A 136 -16.57 -11.22 5.56
N LYS A 137 -17.58 -10.35 5.63
CA LYS A 137 -18.97 -10.77 5.91
C LYS A 137 -19.62 -11.54 4.77
N SER A 138 -19.14 -11.38 3.54
CA SER A 138 -19.74 -11.98 2.34
C SER A 138 -19.44 -13.46 2.18
N HIS A 139 -18.29 -13.94 2.66
CA HIS A 139 -17.83 -15.34 2.54
C HIS A 139 -17.54 -16.03 3.87
N ALA A 140 -17.74 -15.36 5.01
CA ALA A 140 -17.79 -16.00 6.32
C ALA A 140 -19.09 -16.81 6.59
N ARG A 141 -19.88 -17.12 5.54
CA ARG A 141 -21.10 -17.94 5.63
C ARG A 141 -20.86 -19.34 5.08
#